data_AF-A0A2M7NKV2-F1
#
_entry.id   AF-A0A2M7NKV2-F1
#
_cell.length_a   1.000
_cell.length_b   1.000
_cell.length_c   1.000
_cell.angle_alpha   90.00
_cell.angle_beta   90.00
_cell.angle_gamma   90.00
#
_symmetry.space_group_name_H-M   'P 1'
#
loop_
_entity.id
_entity.type
_entity.pdbx_description
1 polymer ?
#
loop_
_entity_poly.entity_id
_entity_poly.type
_entity_poly.pdbx_seq_one_letter_code
_entity_poly.pdbx_strand_id
1 'polypeptide(L)'
;MLKENIFYVDDTILKRIDSDFELIEKKDWYKLYQNKADKSFWRLDEWDKLQVQMFVKLVTIENWTEFDDKDLRIELLKKSRGLSIEKCNWKDCNKKALNNFVFCELHAYKEMGIRK
;
A
#
# COMPACT_ATOMS: atom_id res chain seq x y z
N MET A 1 -0.87 -15.75 -8.78
CA MET A 1 -1.85 -14.73 -8.35
C MET A 1 -1.36 -14.06 -7.07
N LEU A 2 -1.38 -12.72 -7.02
CA LEU A 2 -1.09 -11.96 -5.80
C LEU A 2 -2.23 -12.18 -4.78
N LYS A 3 -1.90 -12.48 -3.52
CA LYS A 3 -2.90 -12.83 -2.49
C LYS A 3 -3.41 -11.63 -1.68
N GLU A 4 -2.63 -10.56 -1.62
CA GLU A 4 -2.99 -9.32 -0.93
C GLU A 4 -3.56 -8.30 -1.93
N ASN A 5 -4.19 -7.24 -1.43
CA ASN A 5 -4.74 -6.16 -2.26
C ASN A 5 -3.79 -4.96 -2.39
N ILE A 6 -2.63 -4.99 -1.74
CA ILE A 6 -1.64 -3.91 -1.79
C ILE A 6 -0.24 -4.46 -1.51
N PHE A 7 0.77 -3.89 -2.18
CA PHE A 7 2.17 -4.23 -1.96
C PHE A 7 3.05 -2.97 -1.93
N TYR A 8 4.08 -2.99 -1.10
CA TYR A 8 5.24 -2.13 -1.29
C TYR A 8 5.95 -2.56 -2.58
N VAL A 9 6.25 -1.61 -3.45
CA VAL A 9 6.95 -1.91 -4.70
C VAL A 9 8.43 -2.05 -4.40
N ASP A 10 8.95 -3.25 -4.64
CA ASP A 10 10.37 -3.60 -4.67
C ASP A 10 10.68 -4.34 -5.97
N ASP A 11 11.94 -4.76 -6.16
CA ASP A 11 12.36 -5.49 -7.37
C ASP A 11 11.56 -6.77 -7.63
N THR A 12 11.03 -7.40 -6.57
CA THR A 12 10.23 -8.63 -6.70
C THR A 12 8.84 -8.28 -7.25
N ILE A 13 8.22 -7.23 -6.74
CA ILE A 13 6.93 -6.75 -7.25
C ILE A 13 7.06 -6.20 -8.67
N LEU A 14 8.13 -5.47 -8.99
CA LEU A 14 8.38 -4.99 -10.36
C LEU A 14 8.46 -6.13 -11.37
N LYS A 15 9.26 -7.17 -11.08
CA LYS A 15 9.35 -8.37 -11.93
C LYS A 15 8.00 -9.05 -12.14
N ARG A 16 7.15 -9.06 -11.10
CA ARG A 16 5.80 -9.63 -11.20
C ARG A 16 4.88 -8.75 -12.05
N ILE A 17 4.96 -7.43 -11.92
CA ILE A 17 4.21 -6.50 -12.77
C ILE A 17 4.58 -6.75 -14.24
N ASP A 18 5.87 -6.82 -14.56
CA ASP A 18 6.35 -7.04 -15.94
C ASP A 18 5.89 -8.40 -16.51
N SER A 19 5.94 -9.46 -15.70
CA SER A 19 5.53 -10.81 -16.11
C SER A 19 4.01 -10.95 -16.23
N ASP A 20 3.26 -10.53 -15.21
CA ASP A 20 1.88 -10.99 -14.99
C ASP A 20 0.83 -9.93 -15.35
N PHE A 21 1.24 -8.70 -15.67
CA PHE A 21 0.33 -7.58 -15.92
C PHE A 21 0.57 -6.92 -17.28
N GLU A 22 -0.49 -6.33 -17.80
CA GLU A 22 -0.49 -5.48 -18.99
C GLU A 22 -0.77 -4.04 -18.56
N LEU A 23 0.05 -3.10 -19.05
CA LEU A 23 -0.20 -1.68 -18.84
C LEU A 23 -1.38 -1.26 -19.73
N ILE A 24 -2.42 -0.70 -19.11
CA ILE A 24 -3.64 -0.25 -19.79
C ILE A 24 -3.60 1.25 -20.04
N GLU A 25 -3.22 2.03 -19.02
CA GLU A 25 -3.26 3.49 -19.09
C GLU A 25 -2.16 4.10 -18.20
N LYS A 26 -1.67 5.29 -18.59
CA LYS A 26 -0.90 6.17 -17.71
C LYS A 26 -1.66 7.48 -17.56
N LYS A 27 -1.86 7.91 -16.33
CA LYS A 27 -2.59 9.15 -16.03
C LYS A 27 -2.05 9.78 -14.76
N ASP A 28 -1.80 11.09 -14.81
CA ASP A 28 -1.21 11.86 -13.73
C ASP A 28 0.07 11.20 -13.20
N TRP A 29 0.08 10.86 -11.91
CA TRP A 29 1.19 10.20 -11.21
C TRP A 29 0.97 8.69 -11.05
N TYR A 30 0.15 8.08 -11.92
CA TYR A 30 -0.23 6.68 -11.78
C TYR A 30 -0.22 5.91 -13.10
N LYS A 31 -0.04 4.60 -12.97
CA LYS A 31 -0.22 3.62 -14.04
C LYS A 31 -1.32 2.63 -13.68
N LEU A 32 -2.23 2.40 -14.62
CA LEU A 32 -3.26 1.37 -14.54
C LEU A 32 -2.77 0.09 -15.23
N TYR A 33 -2.77 -1.01 -14.49
CA TYR A 33 -2.42 -2.33 -14.96
C TYR A 33 -3.62 -3.27 -14.89
N GLN A 34 -3.67 -4.24 -15.80
CA GLN A 34 -4.60 -5.36 -15.72
C GLN A 34 -3.81 -6.66 -15.58
N ASN A 35 -4.21 -7.51 -14.65
CA ASN A 35 -3.63 -8.85 -14.52
C ASN A 35 -4.02 -9.71 -15.74
N LYS A 36 -3.03 -10.37 -16.36
CA LYS A 36 -3.25 -11.19 -17.55
C LYS A 36 -4.17 -12.39 -17.30
N ALA A 37 -4.11 -12.98 -16.10
CA ALA A 37 -4.80 -14.21 -15.74
C ALA A 37 -6.22 -13.97 -15.21
N ASP A 38 -6.38 -13.08 -14.22
CA ASP A 38 -7.68 -12.88 -13.53
C ASP A 38 -8.42 -11.61 -13.95
N LYS A 39 -7.83 -10.81 -14.84
CA LYS A 39 -8.39 -9.56 -15.38
C LYS A 39 -8.65 -8.47 -14.33
N SER A 40 -8.16 -8.63 -13.10
CA SER A 40 -8.24 -7.59 -12.07
C SER A 40 -7.39 -6.38 -12.40
N PHE A 41 -7.83 -5.21 -11.97
CA PHE A 41 -7.16 -3.94 -12.22
C PHE A 41 -6.36 -3.47 -11.02
N TRP A 42 -5.22 -2.86 -11.29
CA TRP A 42 -4.25 -2.45 -10.28
C TRP A 42 -3.65 -1.09 -10.63
N ARG A 43 -3.44 -0.27 -9.60
CA ARG A 43 -2.80 1.04 -9.71
C ARG A 43 -1.38 0.97 -9.15
N LEU A 44 -0.43 1.49 -9.92
CA LEU A 44 0.95 1.74 -9.48
C LEU A 44 1.17 3.24 -9.31
N ASP A 45 1.70 3.63 -8.15
CA ASP A 45 2.12 5.00 -7.86
C ASP A 45 3.47 5.32 -8.54
N GLU A 46 3.56 6.44 -9.26
CA GLU A 46 4.80 6.92 -9.91
C GLU A 46 5.27 8.30 -9.44
N TRP A 47 4.64 8.87 -8.40
CA TRP A 47 4.86 10.25 -7.97
C TRP A 47 6.35 10.59 -7.74
N ASP A 48 7.07 9.80 -6.95
CA ASP A 48 8.48 10.04 -6.62
C ASP A 48 9.20 8.71 -6.36
N LYS A 49 10.29 8.46 -7.09
CA LYS A 49 11.13 7.26 -6.92
C LYS A 49 11.86 7.23 -5.58
N LEU A 50 11.96 8.37 -4.90
CA LEU A 50 12.55 8.47 -3.56
C LEU A 50 11.53 8.14 -2.46
N GLN A 51 10.23 8.06 -2.78
CA GLN A 51 9.20 7.65 -1.84
C GLN A 51 8.78 6.20 -2.04
N VAL A 52 8.15 5.65 -0.99
CA VAL A 52 7.62 4.29 -1.01
C VAL A 52 6.48 4.21 -2.02
N GLN A 53 6.73 3.55 -3.15
CA GLN A 53 5.72 3.26 -4.16
C GLN A 53 4.82 2.11 -3.72
N MET A 54 3.53 2.22 -4.03
CA MET A 54 2.55 1.16 -3.78
C MET A 54 1.99 0.60 -5.08
N PHE A 55 1.67 -0.69 -5.06
CA PHE A 55 0.89 -1.36 -6.08
C PHE A 55 -0.39 -1.89 -5.46
N VAL A 56 -1.53 -1.33 -5.88
CA VAL A 56 -2.82 -1.43 -5.19
C VAL A 56 -3.85 -2.07 -6.12
N LYS A 57 -4.56 -3.09 -5.65
CA LYS A 57 -5.69 -3.68 -6.36
C LYS A 57 -6.89 -2.75 -6.28
N LEU A 58 -7.53 -2.52 -7.42
CA LEU A 58 -8.71 -1.69 -7.54
C LEU A 58 -9.98 -2.54 -7.45
N VAL A 59 -10.99 -2.03 -6.73
CA VAL A 59 -12.34 -2.60 -6.72
C VAL A 59 -13.16 -2.16 -7.92
N THR A 60 -12.83 -1.00 -8.50
CA THR A 60 -13.44 -0.43 -9.71
C THR A 60 -12.39 0.40 -10.47
N ILE A 61 -12.59 0.55 -11.77
CA ILE A 61 -11.77 1.44 -12.62
C ILE A 61 -12.36 2.85 -12.75
N GLU A 62 -13.57 3.07 -12.24
CA GLU A 62 -14.17 4.40 -12.18
C GLU A 62 -13.33 5.30 -11.26
N ASN A 63 -12.92 6.48 -11.76
CA ASN A 63 -12.06 7.43 -11.03
C ASN A 63 -10.85 6.77 -10.35
N TRP A 64 -10.22 5.79 -11.03
CA TRP A 64 -9.17 4.95 -10.45
C TRP A 64 -7.96 5.75 -9.93
N THR A 65 -7.69 6.92 -10.50
CA THR A 65 -6.64 7.85 -10.02
C THR A 65 -6.95 8.46 -8.65
N GLU A 66 -8.22 8.53 -8.27
CA GLU A 66 -8.72 9.10 -7.00
C GLU A 66 -9.06 8.03 -5.95
N PHE A 67 -8.83 6.74 -6.26
CA PHE A 67 -9.09 5.65 -5.32
C PHE A 67 -8.34 5.88 -4.00
N ASP A 68 -9.08 5.92 -2.88
CA ASP A 68 -8.52 6.06 -1.54
C ASP A 68 -8.07 4.70 -1.00
N ASP A 69 -6.76 4.48 -1.04
CA ASP A 69 -6.13 3.25 -0.54
C ASP A 69 -5.49 3.43 0.85
N LYS A 70 -5.85 4.50 1.58
CA LYS A 70 -5.24 4.82 2.88
C LYS A 70 -5.37 3.70 3.91
N ASP A 71 -6.54 3.08 4.00
CA ASP A 71 -6.77 1.97 4.94
C ASP A 71 -5.96 0.73 4.55
N LEU A 72 -5.78 0.47 3.24
CA LEU A 72 -4.91 -0.61 2.75
C LEU A 72 -3.45 -0.35 3.13
N ARG A 73 -2.96 0.89 2.99
CA ARG A 73 -1.59 1.27 3.39
C ARG A 73 -1.36 1.12 4.90
N ILE A 74 -2.34 1.51 5.72
CA ILE A 74 -2.26 1.37 7.18
C ILE A 74 -2.19 -0.11 7.59
N GLU A 75 -3.03 -0.97 7.01
CA GLU A 75 -2.98 -2.41 7.28
C GLU A 75 -1.69 -3.06 6.73
N LEU A 76 -1.17 -2.59 5.59
CA LEU A 76 0.13 -3.04 5.07
C LEU A 76 1.29 -2.68 6.00
N LEU A 77 1.30 -1.46 6.55
CA LEU A 77 2.29 -1.04 7.55
C LEU A 77 2.25 -1.93 8.79
N LYS A 78 1.04 -2.20 9.30
CA LYS A 78 0.82 -3.11 10.42
C LYS A 78 1.33 -4.53 10.13
N LYS A 79 1.02 -5.09 8.95
CA LYS A 79 1.46 -6.43 8.55
C LYS A 79 2.99 -6.52 8.41
N SER A 80 3.61 -5.51 7.82
CA SER A 80 5.05 -5.51 7.56
C SER A 80 5.90 -5.34 8.82
N ARG A 81 5.44 -4.54 9.79
CA ARG A 81 6.14 -4.32 11.06
C ARG A 81 5.76 -5.33 12.14
N GLY A 82 4.50 -5.80 12.12
CA GLY A 82 3.91 -6.53 13.23
C GLY A 82 3.59 -5.63 14.42
N LEU A 83 2.90 -6.21 15.41
CA LEU A 83 2.52 -5.53 16.65
C LEU A 83 3.47 -5.91 17.77
N SER A 84 3.83 -4.91 18.57
CA SER A 84 4.54 -5.09 19.84
C SER A 84 3.57 -5.51 20.96
N ILE A 85 4.14 -5.83 22.13
CA ILE A 85 3.36 -6.05 23.35
C ILE A 85 2.89 -4.73 23.99
N GLU A 86 3.56 -3.63 23.68
CA GLU A 86 3.31 -2.31 24.27
C GLU A 86 2.08 -1.64 23.66
N LYS A 87 1.48 -0.73 24.43
CA LYS A 87 0.40 0.13 23.93
C LYS A 87 0.95 1.33 23.17
N CYS A 88 0.14 1.83 22.25
CA CYS A 88 0.35 3.09 21.57
C CYS A 88 0.42 4.25 22.59
N ASN A 89 1.43 5.09 22.50
CA ASN A 89 1.65 6.24 23.38
C ASN A 89 0.84 7.48 22.96
N TRP A 90 0.02 7.38 21.92
CA TRP A 90 -0.87 8.47 21.55
C TRP A 90 -1.99 8.61 22.57
N LYS A 91 -2.35 9.85 22.90
CA LYS A 91 -3.37 10.16 23.91
C LYS A 91 -4.68 9.41 23.62
N ASP A 92 -5.23 8.77 24.63
CA ASP A 92 -6.49 8.02 24.60
C ASP A 92 -6.51 6.86 23.57
N CYS A 93 -5.34 6.32 23.18
CA CYS A 93 -5.25 5.17 22.29
C CYS A 93 -5.00 3.85 23.04
N ASN A 94 -5.88 2.87 22.83
CA ASN A 94 -5.76 1.53 23.45
C ASN A 94 -5.21 0.44 22.52
N LYS A 95 -4.82 0.79 21.29
CA LYS A 95 -4.22 -0.16 20.34
C LYS A 95 -2.79 -0.52 20.74
N LYS A 96 -2.32 -1.70 20.31
CA LYS A 96 -0.90 -2.08 20.43
C LYS A 96 -0.04 -1.21 19.51
N ALA A 97 1.16 -0.86 19.94
CA ALA A 97 2.14 -0.18 19.10
C ALA A 97 2.75 -1.14 18.07
N LEU A 98 3.26 -0.62 16.96
CA LEU A 98 4.06 -1.39 16.00
C LEU A 98 5.40 -1.82 16.64
N ASN A 99 5.98 -2.92 16.19
CA ASN A 99 7.32 -3.30 16.63
C ASN A 99 8.35 -2.19 16.33
N ASN A 100 9.21 -1.90 17.31
CA ASN A 100 10.22 -0.84 17.26
C ASN A 100 9.65 0.59 17.13
N PHE A 101 8.36 0.80 17.43
CA PHE A 101 7.74 2.11 17.52
C PHE A 101 6.97 2.25 18.82
N VAL A 102 6.67 3.49 19.20
CA VAL A 102 5.80 3.83 20.33
C VAL A 102 4.34 4.08 19.90
N PHE A 103 4.03 3.97 18.61
CA PHE A 103 2.71 4.27 18.04
C PHE A 103 2.12 3.06 17.31
N CYS A 104 0.79 2.96 17.29
CA CYS A 104 0.06 1.97 16.48
C CYS A 104 0.10 2.34 14.98
N GLU A 105 -0.37 1.44 14.13
CA GLU A 105 -0.41 1.60 12.68
C GLU A 105 -1.07 2.91 12.23
N LEU A 106 -2.16 3.28 12.89
CA LEU A 106 -2.94 4.46 12.54
C LEU A 106 -2.17 5.76 12.82
N HIS A 107 -1.63 5.90 14.05
CA HIS A 107 -0.93 7.12 14.45
C HIS A 107 0.46 7.21 13.83
N ALA A 108 1.17 6.09 13.66
CA ALA A 108 2.41 6.05 12.90
C ALA A 108 2.20 6.58 11.47
N TYR A 109 1.11 6.16 10.82
CA TYR A 109 0.80 6.59 9.46
C TYR A 109 0.29 8.05 9.40
N LYS A 110 -0.77 8.38 10.15
CA LYS A 110 -1.44 9.68 10.03
C LYS A 110 -0.65 10.82 10.64
N GLU A 111 -0.03 10.60 11.80
CA GLU A 111 0.56 11.68 12.62
C GLU A 111 2.08 11.76 12.45
N MET A 112 2.75 10.62 12.24
CA MET A 112 4.21 10.55 12.17
C MET A 112 4.76 10.39 10.76
N GLY A 113 3.90 10.28 9.74
CA GLY A 113 4.32 10.14 8.35
C GLY A 113 5.03 8.81 8.01
N ILE A 114 4.93 7.79 8.87
CA ILE A 114 5.56 6.48 8.62
C ILE A 114 4.80 5.75 7.52
N ARG A 115 5.53 5.21 6.53
CA ARG A 115 4.96 4.55 5.34
C ARG A 115 5.36 3.09 5.19
N LYS A 116 6.51 2.67 5.71
CA LYS A 116 7.03 1.30 5.69
C LYS A 116 7.81 1.04 6.95
#